data_AF-A0A7C2XMH1-F1
#
_entry.id   AF-A0A7C2XMH1-F1
#
_cell.length_a   1.000
_cell.length_b   1.000
_cell.length_c   1.000
_cell.angle_alpha   90.00
_cell.angle_beta   90.00
_cell.angle_gamma   90.00
#
_symmetry.space_group_name_H-M   'P 1'
#
loop_
_entity.id
_entity.type
_entity.pdbx_description
1 polymer ?
#
loop_
_entity_poly.entity_id
_entity_poly.type
_entity_poly.pdbx_seq_one_letter_code
_entity_poly.pdbx_strand_id
1 'polypeptide(L)'
;APIFLRLFWGNLLAGVVLIAAGLSGLFREGPYWLLWLGVHPPNFTSLDYTPLVPWLGVVLLGIFMGKVLYPGGLRRFGMVDANFSARPLMEYLGKHSLLIYLLHQPVILLLLYPLMPA
;
A
#
# COMPACT_ATOMS: atom_id res chain seq x y z
N ALA A 1 3.07 -1.34 -18.67
CA ALA A 1 3.47 -2.74 -18.43
C ALA A 1 2.53 -3.70 -19.17
N PRO A 2 2.86 -4.09 -20.42
CA PRO A 2 2.00 -4.96 -21.22
C PRO A 2 1.89 -6.40 -20.68
N ILE A 3 2.85 -6.84 -19.85
CA ILE A 3 2.92 -8.21 -19.31
C ILE A 3 1.75 -8.51 -18.34
N PHE A 4 1.55 -7.67 -17.31
CA PHE A 4 0.47 -7.88 -16.34
C PHE A 4 -0.92 -7.71 -16.94
N LEU A 5 -1.09 -6.85 -17.95
CA LEU A 5 -2.39 -6.67 -18.60
C LEU A 5 -2.82 -7.88 -19.45
N ARG A 6 -1.86 -8.70 -19.91
CA ARG A 6 -2.14 -9.96 -20.62
C ARG A 6 -2.56 -11.09 -19.65
N LEU A 7 -1.96 -11.15 -18.47
CA LEU A 7 -2.20 -12.16 -17.43
C LEU A 7 -3.35 -11.76 -16.48
N PHE A 8 -4.54 -11.51 -17.04
CA PHE A 8 -5.68 -10.99 -16.25
C PHE A 8 -6.02 -11.85 -15.03
N TRP A 9 -6.42 -13.10 -15.24
CA TRP A 9 -6.73 -14.05 -14.16
C TRP A 9 -5.48 -14.43 -13.34
N GLY A 10 -4.30 -14.38 -13.97
CA GLY A 10 -3.02 -14.58 -13.30
C GLY A 10 -2.77 -13.56 -12.19
N ASN A 11 -3.09 -12.28 -12.43
CA ASN A 11 -2.96 -11.25 -11.41
C ASN A 11 -3.92 -11.45 -10.23
N LEU A 12 -5.15 -11.91 -10.49
CA LEU A 12 -6.11 -12.21 -9.42
C LEU A 12 -5.58 -13.35 -8.54
N LEU A 13 -5.21 -14.48 -9.17
CA LEU A 13 -4.71 -15.66 -8.47
C LEU A 13 -3.43 -15.34 -7.69
N ALA A 14 -2.43 -14.75 -8.36
CA ALA A 14 -1.17 -14.37 -7.72
C ALA A 14 -1.40 -13.34 -6.60
N GLY A 15 -2.31 -12.40 -6.80
CA GLY A 15 -2.68 -11.41 -5.79
C GLY A 15 -3.23 -12.05 -4.51
N VAL A 16 -4.21 -12.94 -4.66
CA VAL A 16 -4.80 -13.68 -3.53
C VAL A 16 -3.76 -14.56 -2.85
N VAL A 17 -2.93 -15.28 -3.61
CA VAL A 17 -1.89 -16.16 -3.06
C VAL A 17 -0.86 -15.37 -2.26
N LEU A 18 -0.37 -14.23 -2.77
CA LEU A 18 0.60 -13.40 -2.06
C LEU A 18 0.03 -12.82 -0.76
N ILE A 19 -1.23 -12.37 -0.77
CA ILE A 19 -1.89 -11.87 0.44
C ILE A 19 -2.06 -12.99 1.46
N ALA A 20 -2.56 -14.16 1.04
CA ALA A 20 -2.71 -15.31 1.91
C ALA A 20 -1.36 -15.77 2.48
N ALA A 21 -0.30 -15.78 1.67
CA ALA A 21 1.05 -16.11 2.12
C ALA A 21 1.56 -15.11 3.17
N GLY A 22 1.36 -13.81 2.96
CA GLY A 22 1.71 -12.79 3.95
C GLY A 22 0.97 -12.97 5.28
N LEU A 23 -0.34 -13.26 5.23
CA LEU A 23 -1.17 -13.47 6.42
C LEU A 23 -0.89 -14.78 7.15
N SER A 24 -0.43 -15.81 6.45
CA SER A 24 -0.12 -17.12 7.03
C SER A 24 1.10 -17.15 7.96
N GLY A 25 1.87 -16.06 8.00
CA GLY A 25 3.09 -15.99 8.80
C GLY A 25 4.22 -16.88 8.26
N LEU A 26 4.22 -17.21 6.97
CA LEU A 26 5.30 -17.94 6.30
C LEU A 26 6.62 -17.14 6.27
N PHE A 27 6.57 -15.82 6.39
CA PHE A 27 7.73 -14.93 6.31
C PHE A 27 8.30 -14.53 7.69
N ARG A 28 8.09 -15.35 8.72
CA ARG A 28 8.26 -14.95 10.13
C ARG A 28 9.69 -14.54 10.52
N GLU A 29 10.72 -15.26 10.10
CA GLU A 29 12.08 -14.99 10.56
C GLU A 29 13.12 -15.31 9.48
N GLY A 30 14.12 -14.43 9.36
CA GLY A 30 15.26 -14.67 8.49
C GLY A 30 16.20 -13.48 8.38
N PRO A 31 17.22 -13.57 7.50
CA PRO A 31 18.30 -12.60 7.41
C PRO A 31 17.86 -11.26 6.81
N TYR A 32 18.57 -10.18 7.15
CA TYR A 32 18.31 -8.81 6.69
C TYR A 32 18.23 -8.65 5.16
N TRP A 33 18.92 -9.49 4.38
CA TRP A 33 18.87 -9.38 2.90
C TRP A 33 17.52 -9.81 2.30
N LEU A 34 16.66 -10.49 3.08
CA LEU A 34 15.29 -10.84 2.69
C LEU A 34 14.24 -9.82 3.15
N LEU A 35 14.66 -8.68 3.72
CA LEU A 35 13.73 -7.63 4.15
C LEU A 35 12.77 -7.20 3.06
N TRP A 36 13.22 -7.14 1.80
CA TRP A 36 12.35 -6.74 0.70
C TRP A 36 11.23 -7.76 0.41
N LEU A 37 11.37 -9.03 0.82
CA LEU A 37 10.35 -10.08 0.63
C LEU A 37 9.32 -10.15 1.75
N GLY A 38 9.57 -9.51 2.89
CA GLY A 38 8.72 -9.64 4.09
C GLY A 38 9.34 -10.49 5.18
N VAL A 39 10.55 -11.01 4.97
CA VAL A 39 11.29 -11.77 5.98
C VAL A 39 12.24 -10.84 6.69
N HIS A 40 12.12 -10.77 8.01
CA HIS A 40 12.96 -9.91 8.83
C HIS A 40 13.46 -10.63 10.09
N PRO A 41 14.59 -10.21 10.66
CA PRO A 41 15.01 -10.65 11.97
C PRO A 41 14.00 -10.25 13.06
N PRO A 42 13.91 -10.97 14.18
CA PRO A 42 12.95 -10.69 15.25
C PRO A 42 13.17 -9.33 15.95
N ASN A 43 14.37 -8.77 15.86
CA ASN A 43 14.72 -7.45 16.40
C ASN A 43 14.52 -6.30 15.40
N PHE A 44 14.06 -6.58 14.17
CA PHE A 44 13.81 -5.54 13.18
C PHE A 44 12.47 -4.87 13.46
N THR A 45 12.50 -3.56 13.66
CA THR A 45 11.31 -2.73 13.84
C THR A 45 11.42 -1.51 12.96
N SER A 46 10.38 -1.22 12.17
CA SER A 46 10.29 0.02 11.40
C SER A 46 8.83 0.43 11.31
N LEU A 47 8.57 1.73 11.43
CA LEU A 47 7.22 2.30 11.34
C LEU A 47 6.64 2.17 9.93
N ASP A 48 7.50 2.23 8.91
CA ASP A 48 7.11 2.28 7.50
C ASP A 48 7.64 1.08 6.70
N TYR A 49 7.58 -0.11 7.29
CA TYR A 49 7.99 -1.34 6.61
C TYR A 49 6.90 -1.87 5.67
N THR A 50 7.14 -1.76 4.34
CA THR A 50 6.21 -2.21 3.30
C THR A 50 6.89 -3.21 2.34
N PRO A 51 7.01 -4.50 2.74
CA PRO A 51 7.67 -5.53 1.93
C PRO A 51 6.90 -5.89 0.66
N LEU A 52 7.56 -6.63 -0.24
CA LEU A 52 6.93 -7.11 -1.47
C LEU A 52 5.75 -8.05 -1.19
N VAL A 53 5.85 -8.94 -0.21
CA VAL A 53 4.71 -9.77 0.26
C VAL A 53 4.21 -9.20 1.58
N PRO A 54 2.91 -8.86 1.73
CA PRO A 54 1.78 -9.11 0.82
C PRO A 54 1.48 -7.98 -0.19
N TRP A 55 2.20 -6.85 -0.14
CA TRP A 55 1.79 -5.62 -0.81
C TRP A 55 1.73 -5.69 -2.34
N LEU A 56 2.62 -6.47 -2.97
CA LEU A 56 2.53 -6.76 -4.40
C LEU A 56 1.21 -7.45 -4.74
N GLY A 57 0.68 -8.28 -3.84
CA GLY A 57 -0.63 -8.90 -4.04
C GLY A 57 -1.75 -7.87 -4.14
N VAL A 58 -1.73 -6.84 -3.28
CA VAL A 58 -2.68 -5.72 -3.33
C VAL A 58 -2.56 -4.96 -4.67
N VAL A 59 -1.34 -4.73 -5.15
CA VAL A 59 -1.09 -4.10 -6.45
C VAL A 59 -1.67 -4.95 -7.60
N LEU A 60 -1.45 -6.26 -7.59
CA LEU A 60 -1.96 -7.18 -8.61
C LEU A 60 -3.50 -7.22 -8.63
N LEU A 61 -4.14 -7.23 -7.46
CA LEU A 61 -5.59 -7.11 -7.34
C LEU A 61 -6.07 -5.77 -7.91
N GLY A 62 -5.38 -4.67 -7.61
CA GLY A 62 -5.67 -3.36 -8.18
C GLY A 62 -5.59 -3.34 -9.72
N ILE A 63 -4.59 -4.00 -10.31
CA ILE A 63 -4.45 -4.13 -11.77
C ILE A 63 -5.61 -4.95 -12.36
N PHE A 64 -5.97 -6.07 -11.72
CA PHE A 64 -7.14 -6.87 -12.11
C PHE A 64 -8.42 -6.03 -12.07
N MET A 65 -8.68 -5.35 -10.95
CA MET A 65 -9.84 -4.47 -10.78
C MET A 65 -9.84 -3.34 -11.80
N GLY A 66 -8.68 -2.74 -12.09
CA GLY A 66 -8.55 -1.70 -13.12
C GLY A 66 -9.01 -2.19 -14.49
N LYS A 67 -8.63 -3.41 -14.90
CA LYS A 67 -9.07 -3.99 -16.17
C LYS A 67 -10.57 -4.33 -16.19
N VAL A 68 -11.13 -4.75 -15.06
CA VAL A 68 -12.59 -4.97 -14.91
C VAL A 68 -13.34 -3.64 -14.97
N LEU A 69 -12.90 -2.63 -14.23
CA LEU A 69 -13.64 -1.38 -14.07
C LEU A 69 -13.41 -0.38 -15.21
N TYR A 70 -12.29 -0.49 -15.92
CA TYR A 70 -11.86 0.44 -16.97
C TYR A 70 -11.43 -0.27 -18.28
N PRO A 71 -12.31 -1.04 -18.96
CA PRO A 71 -11.98 -1.66 -20.25
C PRO A 71 -11.62 -0.60 -21.29
N GLY A 72 -10.49 -0.79 -21.98
CA GLY A 72 -10.00 0.19 -22.96
C GLY A 72 -9.67 1.56 -22.36
N GLY A 73 -9.47 1.65 -21.04
CA GLY A 73 -9.27 2.91 -20.32
C GLY A 73 -10.56 3.70 -20.05
N LEU A 74 -11.72 3.19 -20.50
CA LEU A 74 -13.02 3.82 -20.30
C LEU A 74 -13.70 3.22 -19.08
N ARG A 75 -14.15 4.08 -18.17
CA ARG A 75 -14.87 3.69 -16.97
C ARG A 75 -16.20 3.02 -17.31
N ARG A 76 -16.52 1.89 -16.66
CA ARG A 76 -17.79 1.15 -16.83
C ARG A 76 -18.93 1.59 -15.91
N PHE A 77 -18.67 2.47 -14.95
CA PHE A 77 -19.64 2.93 -13.96
C PHE A 77 -19.80 4.45 -14.03
N GLY A 78 -21.02 4.94 -13.79
CA GLY A 78 -21.27 6.36 -13.63
C GLY A 78 -20.59 6.86 -12.35
N MET A 79 -19.77 7.91 -12.45
CA MET A 79 -19.42 8.67 -11.26
C MET A 79 -20.54 9.67 -11.00
N VAL A 80 -21.02 9.71 -9.76
CA VAL A 80 -21.74 10.89 -9.29
C VAL A 80 -20.67 11.96 -9.09
N ASP A 81 -20.79 13.08 -9.80
CA ASP A 81 -20.01 14.27 -9.49
C ASP A 81 -20.46 14.77 -8.13
N ALA A 82 -19.88 14.19 -7.08
CA ALA A 82 -20.03 14.69 -5.74
C ALA A 82 -19.32 16.04 -5.71
N ASN A 83 -20.10 17.13 -5.71
CA ASN A 83 -19.58 18.47 -5.53
C ASN A 83 -19.04 18.58 -4.10
N PHE A 84 -17.82 18.08 -3.92
CA PHE A 84 -17.21 17.89 -2.63
C PHE A 84 -16.55 19.20 -2.21
N SER A 85 -17.17 19.91 -1.28
CA SER A 85 -16.69 21.22 -0.80
C SER A 85 -15.24 21.19 -0.29
N ALA A 86 -14.74 20.03 0.14
CA ALA A 86 -13.37 19.87 0.60
C ALA A 86 -12.37 19.48 -0.52
N ARG A 87 -12.79 19.44 -1.79
CA ARG A 87 -11.91 19.12 -2.93
C ARG A 87 -10.67 20.02 -2.99
N PRO A 88 -10.75 21.37 -2.86
CA PRO A 88 -9.56 22.22 -2.91
C PRO A 88 -8.57 21.92 -1.78
N LEU A 89 -9.09 21.60 -0.58
CA LEU A 89 -8.27 21.22 0.56
C LEU A 89 -7.57 19.89 0.32
N MET A 90 -8.28 18.87 -0.16
CA MET A 90 -7.68 17.57 -0.48
C MET A 90 -6.62 17.68 -1.57
N GLU A 91 -6.86 18.49 -2.60
CA GLU A 91 -5.85 18.77 -3.64
C GLU A 91 -4.61 19.46 -3.06
N TYR A 92 -4.79 20.41 -2.15
CA TYR A 92 -3.68 21.07 -1.46
C TYR A 92 -2.87 20.08 -0.61
N LEU A 93 -3.53 19.27 0.21
CA LEU A 93 -2.87 18.26 1.05
C LEU A 93 -2.15 17.21 0.20
N GLY A 94 -2.76 16.75 -0.89
CA GLY A 94 -2.15 15.80 -1.82
C GLY A 94 -0.89 16.35 -2.49
N LYS A 95 -0.89 17.62 -2.91
CA LYS A 95 0.28 18.30 -3.51
C LYS A 95 1.45 18.47 -2.54
N HIS A 96 1.17 18.61 -1.24
CA HIS A 96 2.19 18.77 -0.19
C HIS A 96 2.39 17.48 0.63
N SER A 97 1.93 16.33 0.11
CA SER A 97 1.91 15.06 0.83
C SER A 97 3.28 14.64 1.38
N LEU A 98 4.37 14.87 0.62
CA LEU A 98 5.72 14.57 1.09
C LEU A 98 6.13 15.43 2.29
N LEU A 99 5.84 16.74 2.25
CA LEU A 99 6.16 17.65 3.35
C LEU A 99 5.34 17.28 4.60
N ILE A 100 4.05 16.99 4.41
CA ILE A 100 3.18 16.52 5.50
C ILE A 100 3.72 15.20 6.07
N TYR A 101 4.15 14.27 5.21
CA TYR A 101 4.74 13.00 5.62
C TYR A 101 6.07 13.18 6.37
N LEU A 102 6.91 14.13 6.01
CA LEU A 102 8.14 14.38 6.77
C LEU A 102 7.86 15.04 8.13
N LEU A 103 6.86 15.92 8.22
CA LEU A 103 6.54 16.65 9.44
C LEU A 103 5.71 15.84 10.44
N HIS A 104 4.83 14.93 9.98
CA HIS A 104 3.96 14.22 10.92
C HIS A 104 4.76 13.29 11.86
N GLN A 105 5.85 12.67 11.40
CA GLN A 105 6.67 11.78 12.24
C GLN A 105 7.26 12.49 13.48
N PRO A 106 8.02 13.60 13.37
CA PRO A 106 8.53 14.32 14.53
C PRO A 106 7.42 14.92 15.38
N VAL A 107 6.31 15.36 14.77
CA VAL A 107 5.15 15.88 15.52
C VAL A 107 4.52 14.78 16.39
N ILE A 108 4.31 13.58 15.84
CA ILE A 108 3.79 12.43 16.60
C ILE A 108 4.73 12.08 17.73
N LEU A 109 6.04 12.02 17.47
CA LEU A 109 7.04 11.74 18.51
C LEU A 109 7.02 12.80 19.63
N LEU A 110 6.92 14.08 19.28
CA LEU A 110 6.84 15.17 20.26
C LEU A 110 5.59 15.08 21.13
N LEU A 111 4.45 14.71 20.53
CA LEU A 111 3.19 14.54 21.26
C LEU A 111 3.19 13.30 22.16
N LEU A 112 3.85 12.22 21.75
CA LEU A 112 3.93 10.97 22.52
C LEU A 112 5.01 11.01 23.61
N TYR A 113 6.08 11.80 23.43
CA TYR A 113 7.20 11.92 24.37
C TYR A 113 6.79 12.09 25.84
N PRO A 114 5.88 13.01 26.23
CA PRO A 114 5.50 13.19 27.63
C PRO A 114 4.70 12.02 28.23
N LEU A 115 4.15 11.12 27.40
CA LEU A 115 3.41 9.94 27.86
C LEU A 115 4.32 8.71 28.05
N MET A 116 5.56 8.77 27.56
CA MET A 116 6.49 7.65 27.69
C MET A 116 6.95 7.53 29.15
N PRO A 117 6.90 6.32 29.74
CA PRO A 117 7.45 6.08 31.07
C PRO A 117 8.95 6.36 31.07
N ALA A 118 9.44 6.90 32.19
CA ALA A 118 10.87 7.14 32.43
C ALA A 118 11.66 5.83 32.56
#